data_AF-A0A2A7MI48-F1
#
_entry.id   AF-A0A2A7MI48-F1
#
_cell.length_a   1.000
_cell.length_b   1.000
_cell.length_c   1.000
_cell.angle_alpha   90.00
_cell.angle_beta   90.00
_cell.angle_gamma   90.00
#
_symmetry.space_group_name_H-M   'P 1'
#
loop_
_entity.id
_entity.type
_entity.pdbx_description
1 polymer ?
#
loop_
_entity_poly.entity_id
_entity_poly.type
_entity_poly.pdbx_seq_one_letter_code
_entity_poly.pdbx_strand_id
1 'polypeptide(L)' 'MELHIFLKGKMEPMIFSGDRIDVLDIEMKGIKYKQIRYFRKGFSKSQYIDSKLITRMKSVE' A
#
# COMPACT_ATOMS: atom_id res chain seq x y z
N MET A 1 8.51 4.04 9.94
CA MET A 1 8.41 4.09 8.48
C MET A 1 6.96 4.29 8.09
N GLU A 2 6.71 5.21 7.15
CA GLU A 2 5.40 5.40 6.54
C GLU A 2 5.43 5.18 5.03
N LEU A 3 4.32 4.71 4.48
CA LEU A 3 4.08 4.63 3.05
C LEU A 3 2.80 5.39 2.73
N HIS A 4 2.94 6.43 1.91
CA HIS A 4 1.83 7.25 1.43
C HIS A 4 1.46 6.79 0.02
N ILE A 5 0.22 6.34 -0.16
CA ILE A 5 -0.31 5.87 -1.44
C ILE A 5 -1.36 6.86 -1.93
N PHE A 6 -1.09 7.48 -3.06
CA PHE A 6 -1.98 8.42 -3.71
C PHE A 6 -2.87 7.66 -4.70
N LEU A 7 -4.19 7.88 -4.61
CA LEU A 7 -5.17 7.22 -5.45
C LEU A 7 -5.85 8.21 -6.38
N LYS A 8 -6.21 7.75 -7.58
CA LYS A 8 -7.04 8.51 -8.54
C LYS A 8 -8.35 8.94 -7.87
N GLY A 9 -8.66 10.23 -7.96
CA GLY A 9 -9.90 10.79 -7.42
C GLY A 9 -9.93 11.00 -5.90
N LYS A 10 -8.83 10.74 -5.18
CA LYS A 10 -8.69 11.10 -3.76
C LYS A 10 -7.66 12.23 -3.59
N MET A 11 -8.04 13.25 -2.83
CA MET A 11 -7.16 14.38 -2.52
C MET A 11 -6.10 14.00 -1.47
N GLU A 12 -6.47 13.20 -0.47
CA GLU A 12 -5.56 12.76 0.58
C GLU A 12 -4.97 11.36 0.31
N PRO A 13 -3.69 11.13 0.66
CA PRO A 13 -3.06 9.82 0.51
C PRO A 13 -3.60 8.83 1.54
N MET A 14 -3.62 7.56 1.17
CA MET A 14 -3.72 6.46 2.13
C MET A 14 -2.37 6.25 2.81
N ILE A 15 -2.33 6.38 4.13
CA ILE A 15 -1.11 6.28 4.92
C ILE A 15 -1.06 4.92 5.60
N PHE A 16 0.03 4.21 5.38
CA PHE A 16 0.39 2.98 6.10
C PHE A 16 1.58 3.27 6.99
N SER A 17 1.50 2.95 8.28
CA SER A 17 2.59 3.17 9.23
C SER A 17 2.92 1.89 9.99
N GLY A 18 4.22 1.64 10.16
CA GLY A 18 4.71 0.44 10.81
C GLY A 18 6.22 0.45 11.01
N ASP A 19 6.66 -0.58 11.72
CA ASP A 19 8.07 -0.93 11.95
C ASP A 19 8.71 -1.43 10.65
N ARG A 20 7.93 -2.14 9.82
CA ARG A 20 8.29 -2.58 8.46
C ARG A 20 7.08 -2.44 7.54
N ILE A 21 7.33 -2.08 6.29
CA ILE A 21 6.32 -2.10 5.22
C ILE A 21 6.88 -2.84 4.01
N ASP A 22 6.17 -3.88 3.58
CA ASP A 22 6.47 -4.61 2.34
C ASP A 22 5.40 -4.29 1.29
N VAL A 23 5.83 -4.09 0.04
CA VAL A 23 4.93 -3.88 -1.11
C VAL A 23 5.19 -4.96 -2.14
N LEU A 24 4.16 -5.73 -2.49
CA LEU A 24 4.23 -6.83 -3.45
C LEU A 24 3.29 -6.59 -4.63
N ASP A 25 3.73 -6.96 -5.83
CA ASP A 25 2.89 -7.05 -7.02
C ASP A 25 2.22 -8.41 -7.08
N ILE A 26 0.88 -8.42 -7.15
CA ILE A 26 0.09 -9.65 -7.21
C ILE A 26 -0.94 -9.52 -8.34
N GLU A 27 -1.15 -10.61 -9.07
CA GLU A 27 -2.24 -10.73 -10.04
C GLU A 27 -3.28 -11.73 -9.53
N MET A 28 -4.54 -11.32 -9.45
CA MET A 28 -5.65 -12.17 -9.03
C MET A 28 -6.75 -12.11 -10.07
N LYS A 29 -7.05 -13.25 -10.70
CA LYS A 29 -8.08 -13.37 -11.75
C LYS A 29 -7.90 -12.34 -12.88
N GLY A 30 -6.65 -12.09 -13.30
CA GLY A 30 -6.30 -11.13 -14.35
C GLY A 30 -6.30 -9.66 -13.93
N ILE A 31 -6.56 -9.34 -12.65
CA ILE A 31 -6.49 -7.98 -12.12
C ILE A 31 -5.20 -7.82 -11.30
N LYS A 32 -4.44 -6.76 -11.59
CA LYS A 32 -3.17 -6.45 -10.93
C LYS A 32 -3.39 -5.61 -9.67
N TYR A 33 -2.91 -6.08 -8.54
CA TYR A 33 -2.98 -5.40 -7.25
C TYR A 33 -1.58 -5.16 -6.69
N LYS A 34 -1.45 -4.07 -5.93
CA LYS A 34 -0.38 -3.92 -4.94
C LYS A 34 -0.87 -4.45 -3.61
N GLN A 35 -0.19 -5.44 -3.05
CA GLN A 35 -0.39 -5.86 -1.67
C GLN A 35 0.54 -5.05 -0.77
N ILE A 36 -0.02 -4.31 0.19
CA ILE A 36 0.71 -3.54 1.19
C ILE A 36 0.64 -4.28 2.51
N ARG A 37 1.77 -4.79 2.99
CA ARG A 37 1.89 -5.43 4.30
C ARG A 37 2.59 -4.49 5.25
N TYR A 38 1.95 -4.14 6.35
CA TYR A 38 2.54 -3.28 7.37
C TYR A 38 2.55 -3.99 8.71
N PHE A 39 3.70 -3.93 9.37
CA PHE A 39 4.00 -4.62 10.62
C PHE A 39 4.07 -3.58 11.73
N ARG A 40 3.30 -3.75 12.79
CA ARG A 40 3.29 -2.83 13.94
C ARG A 40 3.12 -3.62 15.22
N LYS A 41 4.10 -3.50 16.13
CA LYS A 41 4.05 -4.13 17.47
C LYS A 41 3.75 -5.64 17.44
N GLY A 42 4.38 -6.37 16.52
CA GLY A 42 4.20 -7.83 16.39
C GLY A 42 2.94 -8.27 15.62
N PHE A 43 2.09 -7.35 15.18
CA PHE A 43 0.97 -7.66 14.29
C PHE A 43 1.28 -7.26 12.85
N SER A 44 0.83 -8.07 11.90
CA SER A 44 0.86 -7.74 10.48
C SER A 44 -0.55 -7.55 9.94
N LYS A 45 -0.75 -6.52 9.12
CA LYS A 45 -1.97 -6.33 8.35
C LYS A 45 -1.63 -6.22 6.87
N SER A 46 -2.51 -6.72 6.01
CA SER A 46 -2.39 -6.64 4.56
C SER A 46 -3.57 -5.87 3.97
N GLN A 47 -3.29 -4.99 3.01
CA GLN A 47 -4.31 -4.39 2.14
C GLN A 47 -3.96 -4.65 0.68
N TYR A 48 -4.98 -4.81 -0.16
CA TYR A 48 -4.84 -4.95 -1.60
C TYR A 48 -5.46 -3.73 -2.27
N ILE A 49 -4.69 -3.09 -3.15
CA ILE A 49 -5.12 -1.91 -3.88
C ILE A 49 -4.96 -2.20 -5.36
N ASP A 50 -6.01 -1.99 -6.15
CA ASP A 50 -5.93 -2.14 -7.61
C ASP A 50 -4.84 -1.19 -8.14
N SER A 51 -3.87 -1.74 -8.85
CA SER A 51 -2.71 -1.00 -9.33
C SER A 51 -3.11 0.13 -10.27
N LYS A 52 -4.24 0.02 -10.97
CA LYS A 52 -4.76 1.07 -11.87
C LYS A 52 -5.24 2.30 -11.11
N LEU A 53 -5.57 2.17 -9.83
CA LEU A 53 -6.03 3.28 -8.98
C LEU A 53 -4.85 4.05 -8.38
N ILE A 54 -3.68 3.44 -8.25
CA ILE A 54 -2.50 4.09 -7.66
C ILE A 54 -1.89 5.07 -8.67
N THR A 55 -1.77 6.33 -8.28
CA THR A 55 -1.07 7.35 -9.07
C THR A 55 0.39 7.49 -8.65
N ARG A 56 0.67 7.39 -7.35
CA ARG A 56 2.01 7.54 -6.78
C ARG A 56 2.12 6.82 -5.45
N MET A 57 3.31 6.34 -5.14
CA MET A 57 3.69 5.87 -3.80
C MET A 57 4.92 6.64 -3.33
N LYS A 58 4.95 7.01 -2.05
CA LYS A 58 6.08 7.69 -1.42
C LYS A 58 6.36 7.09 -0.06
N SER A 59 7.59 6.62 0.16
CA SER A 59 8.08 6.28 1.50
C SER A 59 8.49 7.54 2.24
N VAL A 60 8.14 7.61 3.52
CA VAL A 60 8.60 8.64 4.45
C VAL A 60 9.28 7.92 5.60
N GLU A 61 10.56 8.22 5.81
CA GLU A 61 11.36 7.66 6.91
C GLU A 61 11.08 8.41 8.21
#